data_AF-A0A942MRN0-F1
#
_entry.id   AF-A0A942MRN0-F1
#
_cell.length_a   1.000
_cell.length_b   1.000
_cell.length_c   1.000
_cell.angle_alpha   90.00
_cell.angle_beta   90.00
_cell.angle_gamma   90.00
#
_symmetry.space_group_name_H-M   'P 1'
#
loop_
_entity.id
_entity.type
_entity.pdbx_description
1 polymer ?
#
loop_
_entity_poly.entity_id
_entity_poly.type
_entity_poly.pdbx_seq_one_letter_code
_entity_poly.pdbx_strand_id
1 'polypeptide(L)'
;RYQSTDLKKFFRLNKPKGEQIVWAIIGVFSLSQALQVVVTLQEKIPLPKELQSLIDTFKQMMEEMFKSLVTAHTFPELLFVIFVVAIVPSICEEILFRGLVQQNLERGLGTKRGFIITGILFGAYHLNPFLIIPLCVLGIYFSFLVAQSGSIWVSIAAHFVNNFLAALAVYLNLGDDFLVAGKPEELSMSELFGTSVVAVIVFATSTYYFLKSTKEQIA
;
A
#
# COMPACT_ATOMS: atom_id res chain seq x y z
N ARG A 1 1.26 -25.35 20.18
CA ARG A 1 2.02 -24.84 21.35
C ARG A 1 2.17 -23.32 21.19
N TYR A 2 1.74 -22.55 22.19
CA TYR A 2 1.97 -21.09 22.39
C TYR A 2 1.15 -20.07 21.55
N GLN A 3 -0.05 -19.75 22.04
CA GLN A 3 -0.44 -18.33 22.06
C GLN A 3 0.49 -17.63 23.04
N SER A 4 1.21 -16.62 22.58
CA SER A 4 1.82 -15.64 23.47
C SER A 4 0.66 -14.98 24.21
N THR A 5 0.55 -15.15 25.53
CA THR A 5 -0.43 -14.41 26.34
C THR A 5 -0.14 -12.91 26.33
N ASP A 6 1.08 -12.53 25.93
CA ASP A 6 1.46 -11.14 25.68
C ASP A 6 0.99 -10.68 24.29
N LEU A 7 -0.10 -9.90 24.29
CA LEU A 7 -0.66 -9.25 23.10
C LEU A 7 0.29 -8.23 22.48
N LYS A 8 1.11 -7.53 23.29
CA LYS A 8 2.06 -6.53 22.80
C LYS A 8 3.12 -7.17 21.92
N LYS A 9 3.63 -8.32 22.37
CA LYS A 9 4.60 -9.11 21.60
C LYS A 9 3.96 -9.78 20.38
N PHE A 10 2.73 -10.28 20.53
CA PHE A 10 2.00 -10.90 19.41
C PHE A 10 1.75 -9.90 18.28
N PHE A 11 1.15 -8.75 18.60
CA PHE A 11 0.83 -7.70 17.63
C PHE A 11 2.02 -6.79 17.28
N ARG A 12 3.23 -7.06 17.78
CA ARG A 12 4.42 -6.23 17.51
C ARG A 12 4.16 -4.74 17.78
N LEU A 13 3.62 -4.42 18.96
CA LEU A 13 3.30 -3.04 19.36
C LEU A 13 4.53 -2.28 19.90
N ASN A 14 5.73 -2.61 19.42
CA ASN A 14 6.97 -1.94 19.82
C ASN A 14 6.99 -0.51 19.26
N LYS A 15 7.48 0.45 20.04
CA LYS A 15 7.61 1.83 19.56
C LYS A 15 8.70 1.90 18.47
N PRO A 16 8.41 2.35 17.25
CA PRO A 16 9.41 2.50 16.20
C PRO A 16 10.25 3.76 16.40
N LYS A 17 11.41 3.81 15.75
CA LYS A 17 12.17 5.07 15.62
C LYS A 17 11.46 5.99 14.62
N GLY A 18 11.52 7.31 14.81
CA GLY A 18 10.90 8.27 13.89
C GLY A 18 11.44 8.15 12.45
N GLU A 19 12.74 7.92 12.29
CA GLU A 19 13.38 7.70 10.98
C GLU A 19 12.82 6.49 10.22
N GLN A 20 12.40 5.42 10.92
CA GLN A 20 11.81 4.24 10.29
C GLN A 20 10.47 4.58 9.64
N ILE A 21 9.67 5.42 10.29
CA ILE A 21 8.40 5.89 9.75
C ILE A 21 8.66 6.76 8.51
N VAL A 22 9.62 7.68 8.58
CA VAL A 22 9.97 8.55 7.45
C VAL A 22 10.42 7.73 6.23
N TRP A 23 11.36 6.79 6.40
CA TRP A 23 11.82 5.95 5.30
C TRP A 23 10.73 5.02 4.77
N ALA A 24 9.85 4.52 5.64
CA ALA A 24 8.70 3.73 5.22
C ALA A 24 7.74 4.55 4.34
N ILE A 25 7.41 5.79 4.73
CA ILE A 25 6.54 6.67 3.94
C ILE A 25 7.16 6.99 2.58
N ILE A 26 8.44 7.36 2.53
CA ILE A 26 9.16 7.61 1.27
C ILE A 26 9.15 6.35 0.40
N GLY A 27 9.40 5.20 1.01
CA GLY A 27 9.38 3.91 0.32
C GLY A 27 8.00 3.57 -0.25
N VAL A 28 6.92 3.75 0.50
CA VAL A 28 5.55 3.51 -0.01
C VAL A 28 5.25 4.45 -1.16
N PHE A 29 5.48 5.75 -0.99
CA PHE A 29 5.21 6.73 -2.03
C PHE A 29 5.98 6.41 -3.32
N SER A 30 7.29 6.20 -3.22
CA SER A 30 8.13 5.87 -4.38
C SER A 30 7.81 4.51 -5.00
N LEU A 31 7.43 3.51 -4.20
CA LEU A 31 6.97 2.22 -4.72
C LEU A 31 5.68 2.36 -5.52
N SER A 32 4.71 3.13 -5.03
CA SER A 32 3.47 3.35 -5.77
C SER A 32 3.72 4.07 -7.10
N GLN A 33 4.59 5.08 -7.13
CA GLN A 33 4.98 5.74 -8.39
C GLN A 33 5.69 4.77 -9.35
N ALA A 34 6.55 3.89 -8.84
CA ALA A 34 7.20 2.87 -9.67
C ALA A 34 6.22 1.84 -10.25
N LEU A 35 5.11 1.56 -9.55
CA LEU A 35 4.09 0.61 -9.99
C LEU A 35 3.14 1.19 -11.05
N GLN A 36 3.14 2.51 -11.26
CA GLN A 36 2.31 3.17 -12.26
C GLN A 36 2.55 2.62 -13.68
N VAL A 37 3.79 2.32 -14.03
CA VAL A 37 4.11 1.74 -15.35
C VAL A 37 3.45 0.38 -15.53
N VAL A 38 3.36 -0.43 -14.47
CA VAL A 38 2.68 -1.74 -14.51
C VAL A 38 1.19 -1.55 -14.77
N VAL A 39 0.58 -0.61 -14.05
CA VAL A 39 -0.85 -0.27 -14.23
C VAL A 39 -1.11 0.17 -15.66
N THR A 40 -0.31 1.07 -16.21
CA THR A 40 -0.51 1.59 -17.57
C THR A 40 -0.29 0.51 -18.64
N LEU A 41 0.70 -0.37 -18.43
CA LEU A 41 0.97 -1.46 -19.36
C LEU A 41 -0.15 -2.51 -19.35
N GLN A 42 -0.78 -2.75 -18.20
CA GLN A 42 -1.87 -3.72 -18.09
C GLN A 42 -3.09 -3.29 -18.91
N GLU A 43 -3.37 -1.99 -18.98
CA GLU A 43 -4.50 -1.42 -19.73
C GLU A 43 -4.31 -1.54 -21.25
N LYS A 44 -3.07 -1.73 -21.70
CA LYS A 44 -2.73 -1.90 -23.12
C LYS A 44 -2.76 -3.36 -23.57
N ILE A 45 -3.04 -4.30 -22.66
CA ILE A 45 -3.12 -5.73 -23.00
C ILE A 45 -4.39 -5.95 -23.84
N PRO A 46 -4.27 -6.44 -25.09
CA PRO A 46 -5.44 -6.66 -25.94
C PRO A 46 -6.26 -7.85 -25.43
N LEU A 47 -7.56 -7.63 -25.22
CA LEU A 47 -8.50 -8.66 -24.79
C LEU A 47 -9.56 -8.93 -25.86
N PRO A 48 -10.17 -10.14 -25.87
CA PRO A 48 -11.36 -10.40 -26.68
C PRO A 48 -12.47 -9.38 -26.38
N LYS A 49 -13.21 -8.92 -27.39
CA LYS A 49 -14.17 -7.81 -27.24
C LYS A 49 -15.24 -8.09 -26.20
N GLU A 50 -15.70 -9.33 -26.10
CA GLU A 50 -16.71 -9.77 -25.13
C GLU A 50 -16.18 -9.70 -23.69
N LEU A 51 -14.88 -9.97 -23.50
CA LEU A 51 -14.22 -9.87 -22.21
C LEU A 51 -13.91 -8.41 -21.86
N GLN A 52 -13.52 -7.60 -22.85
CA GLN A 52 -13.26 -6.17 -22.68
C GLN A 52 -14.49 -5.44 -22.17
N SER A 53 -15.67 -5.64 -22.77
CA SER A 53 -16.90 -4.98 -22.31
C SER A 53 -17.28 -5.33 -20.87
N LEU A 54 -17.08 -6.59 -20.46
CA LEU A 54 -17.34 -7.02 -19.09
C LEU A 54 -16.36 -6.37 -18.10
N ILE A 55 -15.08 -6.32 -18.48
CA ILE A 55 -14.01 -5.69 -17.70
C ILE A 55 -14.24 -4.19 -17.56
N ASP A 56 -14.56 -3.49 -18.64
CA ASP A 56 -14.79 -2.04 -18.60
C ASP A 56 -15.99 -1.71 -17.69
N THR A 57 -17.06 -2.50 -17.78
CA THR A 57 -18.23 -2.36 -16.88
C THR A 57 -17.83 -2.54 -15.41
N PHE A 58 -17.02 -3.57 -15.12
CA PHE A 58 -16.57 -3.83 -13.76
C PHE A 58 -15.61 -2.75 -13.25
N LYS A 59 -14.72 -2.24 -14.11
CA LYS A 59 -13.79 -1.14 -13.82
C LYS A 59 -14.55 0.13 -13.47
N GLN A 60 -15.51 0.53 -14.30
CA GLN A 60 -16.36 1.70 -14.07
C GLN A 60 -17.12 1.60 -12.75
N MET A 61 -17.72 0.44 -12.46
CA MET A 61 -18.43 0.22 -11.18
C MET A 61 -17.50 0.38 -9.96
N MET A 62 -16.26 -0.13 -10.04
CA MET A 62 -15.28 0.01 -8.97
C MET A 62 -14.79 1.46 -8.80
N GLU A 63 -14.56 2.16 -9.91
CA GLU A 63 -14.17 3.58 -9.91
C GLU A 63 -15.26 4.47 -9.33
N GLU A 64 -16.51 4.28 -9.74
CA GLU A 64 -17.66 5.02 -9.20
C GLU A 64 -17.85 4.76 -7.70
N MET A 65 -17.72 3.50 -7.27
CA MET A 65 -17.78 3.14 -5.85
C MET A 65 -16.67 3.83 -5.07
N PHE A 66 -15.43 3.76 -5.54
CA PHE A 66 -14.29 4.42 -4.89
C PHE A 66 -14.48 5.93 -4.82
N LYS A 67 -14.86 6.55 -5.95
CA LYS A 67 -15.13 7.99 -6.04
C LYS A 67 -16.22 8.41 -5.07
N SER A 68 -17.29 7.64 -4.93
CA SER A 68 -18.38 7.93 -3.98
C SER A 68 -17.93 7.90 -2.51
N LEU A 69 -16.93 7.07 -2.17
CA LEU A 69 -16.41 6.93 -0.81
C LEU A 69 -15.41 8.04 -0.45
N VAL A 70 -14.71 8.57 -1.46
CA VAL A 70 -13.59 9.50 -1.27
C VAL A 70 -13.89 10.94 -1.69
N THR A 71 -15.00 11.17 -2.40
CA THR A 71 -15.43 12.53 -2.77
C THR A 71 -15.91 13.28 -1.53
N ALA A 72 -15.34 14.45 -1.29
CA ALA A 72 -15.79 15.42 -0.31
C ALA A 72 -15.87 16.79 -0.97
N HIS A 73 -16.89 17.56 -0.65
CA HIS A 73 -17.10 18.92 -1.17
C HIS A 73 -16.83 20.00 -0.11
N THR A 74 -16.78 19.60 1.16
CA THR A 74 -16.53 20.50 2.28
C THR A 74 -15.40 19.98 3.17
N PHE A 75 -14.80 20.88 3.96
CA PHE A 75 -13.74 20.48 4.90
C PHE A 75 -14.23 19.45 5.96
N PRO A 76 -15.43 19.57 6.56
CA PRO A 76 -15.96 18.54 7.46
C PRO A 76 -16.17 17.19 6.78
N GLU A 77 -16.66 17.17 5.53
CA GLU A 77 -16.77 15.93 4.74
C GLU A 77 -15.39 15.31 4.50
N LEU A 78 -14.37 16.12 4.18
CA LEU A 78 -13.00 15.63 4.01
C LEU A 78 -12.47 14.96 5.29
N LEU A 79 -12.71 15.55 6.46
CA LEU A 79 -12.30 14.94 7.74
C LEU A 79 -13.00 13.58 7.96
N PHE A 80 -14.28 13.48 7.60
CA PHE A 80 -15.02 12.22 7.67
C PHE A 80 -14.49 11.19 6.69
N VAL A 81 -14.22 11.58 5.45
CA VAL A 81 -13.58 10.73 4.44
C VAL A 81 -12.23 10.22 4.96
N ILE A 82 -11.33 11.11 5.41
CA ILE A 82 -10.01 10.72 5.97
C ILE A 82 -10.17 9.69 7.10
N PHE A 83 -11.15 9.90 7.99
CA PHE A 83 -11.41 8.96 9.06
C PHE A 83 -11.79 7.56 8.52
N VAL A 84 -12.74 7.50 7.58
CA VAL A 84 -13.28 6.24 7.06
C VAL A 84 -12.35 5.53 6.08
N VAL A 85 -11.63 6.26 5.22
CA VAL A 85 -10.81 5.66 4.14
C VAL A 85 -9.32 5.59 4.46
N ALA A 86 -8.82 6.42 5.39
CA ALA A 86 -7.40 6.42 5.74
C ALA A 86 -7.14 5.90 7.16
N ILE A 87 -7.80 6.45 8.19
CA ILE A 87 -7.50 6.08 9.58
C ILE A 87 -8.01 4.68 9.91
N VAL A 88 -9.29 4.41 9.68
CA VAL A 88 -9.90 3.12 10.03
C VAL A 88 -9.21 1.95 9.30
N PRO A 89 -9.01 1.98 7.97
CA PRO A 89 -8.37 0.87 7.26
C PRO A 89 -6.91 0.69 7.66
N SER A 90 -6.13 1.77 7.76
CA SER A 90 -4.71 1.67 8.14
C SER A 90 -4.50 1.09 9.53
N ILE A 91 -5.47 1.16 10.44
CA ILE A 91 -5.39 0.51 11.75
C ILE A 91 -5.92 -0.93 11.67
N CYS A 92 -7.15 -1.10 11.19
CA CYS A 92 -7.85 -2.39 11.21
C CYS A 92 -7.16 -3.42 10.30
N GLU A 93 -6.79 -3.03 9.08
CA GLU A 93 -6.16 -3.94 8.13
C GLU A 93 -4.75 -4.30 8.57
N GLU A 94 -3.96 -3.36 9.10
CA GLU A 94 -2.62 -3.66 9.59
C GLU A 94 -2.66 -4.61 10.81
N ILE A 95 -3.61 -4.43 11.72
CA ILE A 95 -3.83 -5.35 12.84
C ILE A 95 -4.20 -6.75 12.33
N LEU A 96 -5.10 -6.85 11.35
CA LEU A 96 -5.50 -8.12 10.75
C LEU A 96 -4.34 -8.79 10.02
N PHE A 97 -3.75 -8.11 9.04
CA PHE A 97 -2.77 -8.72 8.15
C PHE A 97 -1.40 -8.87 8.81
N ARG A 98 -0.88 -7.85 9.50
CA ARG A 98 0.50 -7.86 10.06
C ARG A 98 0.50 -8.38 11.49
N GLY A 99 -0.57 -8.08 12.23
CA GLY A 99 -0.76 -8.53 13.60
C GLY A 99 -1.21 -9.99 13.71
N LEU A 100 -2.17 -10.44 12.89
CA LEU A 100 -2.72 -11.79 12.98
C LEU A 100 -2.19 -12.73 11.88
N VAL A 101 -2.45 -12.41 10.61
CA VAL A 101 -2.16 -13.31 9.48
C VAL A 101 -0.65 -13.57 9.36
N GLN A 102 0.15 -12.51 9.29
CA GLN A 102 1.60 -12.59 9.14
C GLN A 102 2.26 -13.35 10.30
N GLN A 103 1.89 -13.07 11.56
CA GLN A 103 2.48 -13.77 12.70
C GLN A 103 2.27 -15.28 12.63
N ASN A 104 1.08 -15.72 12.24
CA ASN A 104 0.78 -17.14 12.11
C ASN A 104 1.53 -17.77 10.95
N LEU A 105 1.58 -17.11 9.79
CA LEU A 105 2.29 -17.62 8.62
C LEU A 105 3.80 -17.66 8.84
N GLU A 106 4.40 -16.65 9.50
CA GLU A 106 5.83 -16.65 9.80
C GLU A 106 6.23 -17.77 10.77
N ARG A 107 5.35 -18.11 11.73
CA ARG A 107 5.58 -19.25 12.65
C ARG A 107 5.52 -20.60 11.95
N GLY A 108 4.62 -20.76 10.99
CA GLY A 108 4.44 -22.03 10.27
C GLY A 108 5.37 -22.22 9.07
N LEU A 109 5.69 -21.14 8.37
CA LEU A 109 6.36 -21.17 7.05
C LEU A 109 7.71 -20.43 7.02
N GLY A 110 8.09 -19.78 8.13
CA GLY A 110 9.27 -18.93 8.24
C GLY A 110 9.02 -17.49 7.78
N THR A 111 9.85 -16.56 8.25
CA THR A 111 9.67 -15.11 8.09
C THR A 111 9.45 -14.69 6.63
N LYS A 112 10.31 -15.16 5.71
CA LYS A 112 10.25 -14.76 4.29
C LYS A 112 8.94 -15.17 3.62
N ARG A 113 8.52 -16.42 3.78
CA ARG A 113 7.25 -16.90 3.20
C ARG A 113 6.06 -16.24 3.87
N GLY A 114 6.13 -16.03 5.19
CA GLY A 114 5.06 -15.38 5.95
C GLY A 114 4.73 -13.99 5.44
N PHE A 115 5.72 -13.10 5.33
CA PHE A 115 5.46 -11.74 4.87
C PHE A 115 5.06 -11.66 3.38
N ILE A 116 5.59 -12.54 2.52
CA ILE A 116 5.22 -12.58 1.10
C ILE A 116 3.76 -13.01 0.93
N ILE A 117 3.37 -14.11 1.58
CA ILE A 117 2.02 -14.65 1.47
C ILE A 117 1.01 -13.67 2.08
N THR A 118 1.32 -13.05 3.23
CA THR A 118 0.45 -12.00 3.79
C THR A 118 0.22 -10.86 2.80
N GLY A 119 1.28 -10.39 2.13
CA GLY A 119 1.15 -9.31 1.16
C GLY A 119 0.28 -9.68 -0.05
N ILE A 120 0.38 -10.92 -0.53
CA ILE A 120 -0.49 -11.43 -1.60
C ILE A 120 -1.95 -11.52 -1.13
N LEU A 121 -2.19 -12.03 0.09
CA LEU A 121 -3.53 -12.10 0.66
C LEU A 121 -4.14 -10.70 0.88
N PHE A 122 -3.31 -9.73 1.26
CA PHE A 122 -3.72 -8.32 1.35
C PHE A 122 -4.18 -7.78 -0.01
N GLY A 123 -3.41 -8.01 -1.08
CA GLY A 123 -3.80 -7.59 -2.42
C GLY A 123 -5.08 -8.29 -2.92
N ALA A 124 -5.21 -9.59 -2.66
CA ALA A 124 -6.39 -10.36 -3.03
C ALA A 124 -7.66 -9.92 -2.27
N TYR A 125 -7.53 -9.50 -1.01
CA TYR A 125 -8.64 -9.03 -0.17
C TYR A 125 -9.34 -7.78 -0.73
N HIS A 126 -8.64 -6.97 -1.53
CA HIS A 126 -9.21 -5.76 -2.11
C HIS A 126 -10.17 -6.00 -3.28
N LEU A 127 -10.22 -7.24 -3.82
CA LEU A 127 -11.13 -7.64 -4.90
C LEU A 127 -11.10 -6.73 -6.14
N ASN A 128 -10.01 -5.98 -6.35
CA ASN A 128 -9.81 -5.15 -7.52
C ASN A 128 -8.79 -5.85 -8.44
N PRO A 129 -9.24 -6.56 -9.49
CA PRO A 129 -8.36 -7.28 -10.41
C PRO A 129 -7.43 -6.34 -11.18
N PHE A 130 -7.81 -5.07 -11.37
CA PHE A 130 -7.00 -4.06 -12.05
C PHE A 130 -5.86 -3.53 -11.18
N LEU A 131 -5.98 -3.65 -9.86
CA LEU A 131 -4.94 -3.20 -8.93
C LEU A 131 -4.32 -4.37 -8.15
N ILE A 132 -4.64 -5.62 -8.50
CA ILE A 132 -4.20 -6.78 -7.70
C ILE A 132 -2.68 -6.86 -7.62
N ILE A 133 -1.97 -6.59 -8.72
CA ILE A 133 -0.50 -6.60 -8.76
C ILE A 133 0.08 -5.50 -7.87
N PRO A 134 -0.24 -4.20 -8.07
CA PRO A 134 0.31 -3.15 -7.23
C PRO A 134 -0.07 -3.32 -5.74
N LEU A 135 -1.30 -3.76 -5.45
CA LEU A 135 -1.75 -4.02 -4.07
C LEU A 135 -1.02 -5.20 -3.42
N CYS A 136 -0.73 -6.27 -4.17
CA CYS A 136 0.11 -7.36 -3.67
C CYS A 136 1.53 -6.86 -3.35
N VAL A 137 2.13 -6.07 -4.25
CA VAL A 137 3.50 -5.57 -4.06
C VAL A 137 3.58 -4.61 -2.87
N LEU A 138 2.65 -3.67 -2.74
CA LEU A 138 2.54 -2.80 -1.57
C LEU A 138 2.28 -3.62 -0.30
N GLY A 139 1.37 -4.60 -0.37
CA GLY A 139 1.06 -5.50 0.72
C GLY A 139 2.29 -6.24 1.25
N ILE A 140 3.13 -6.75 0.34
CA ILE A 140 4.41 -7.41 0.64
C ILE A 140 5.37 -6.42 1.28
N TYR A 141 5.46 -5.19 0.76
CA TYR A 141 6.35 -4.17 1.31
C TYR A 141 5.97 -3.78 2.74
N PHE A 142 4.69 -3.51 3.02
CA PHE A 142 4.18 -3.29 4.37
C PHE A 142 4.51 -4.44 5.33
N SER A 143 4.29 -5.69 4.88
CA SER A 143 4.64 -6.87 5.67
C SER A 143 6.15 -7.00 5.90
N PHE A 144 6.97 -6.64 4.91
CA PHE A 144 8.42 -6.53 5.06
C PHE A 144 8.82 -5.47 6.10
N LEU A 145 8.19 -4.29 6.09
CA LEU A 145 8.46 -3.23 7.07
C LEU A 145 8.25 -3.75 8.50
N VAL A 146 7.15 -4.48 8.75
CA VAL A 146 6.86 -5.06 10.08
C VAL A 146 7.78 -6.23 10.42
N ALA A 147 8.20 -7.03 9.42
CA ALA A 147 9.17 -8.11 9.63
C ALA A 147 10.54 -7.59 10.10
N GLN A 148 10.98 -6.44 9.57
CA GLN A 148 12.28 -5.87 9.90
C GLN A 148 12.28 -4.95 11.12
N SER A 149 11.27 -4.09 11.26
CA SER A 149 11.18 -3.15 12.39
C SER A 149 10.65 -3.80 13.68
N GLY A 150 9.96 -4.93 13.57
CA GLY A 150 9.26 -5.52 14.70
C GLY A 150 8.14 -4.62 15.24
N SER A 151 7.63 -3.68 14.43
CA SER A 151 6.63 -2.69 14.83
C SER A 151 5.53 -2.53 13.78
N ILE A 152 4.27 -2.78 14.15
CA ILE A 152 3.14 -2.52 13.24
C ILE A 152 2.92 -1.02 13.00
N TRP A 153 3.36 -0.17 13.92
CA TRP A 153 3.16 1.28 13.83
C TRP A 153 3.86 1.90 12.62
N VAL A 154 4.98 1.30 12.16
CA VAL A 154 5.65 1.72 10.91
C VAL A 154 4.71 1.54 9.72
N SER A 155 4.05 0.37 9.64
CA SER A 155 3.12 0.03 8.57
C SER A 155 1.83 0.84 8.66
N ILE A 156 1.25 0.98 9.86
CA ILE A 156 0.06 1.83 10.11
C ILE A 156 0.32 3.27 9.63
N ALA A 157 1.45 3.87 10.01
CA ALA A 157 1.76 5.24 9.62
C ALA A 157 1.94 5.37 8.10
N ALA A 158 2.67 4.45 7.47
CA ALA A 158 2.91 4.50 6.03
C ALA A 158 1.62 4.23 5.21
N HIS A 159 0.78 3.30 5.65
CA HIS A 159 -0.53 3.02 5.05
C HIS A 159 -1.50 4.19 5.25
N PHE A 160 -1.57 4.75 6.45
CA PHE A 160 -2.37 5.95 6.71
C PHE A 160 -1.99 7.09 5.77
N VAL A 161 -0.69 7.41 5.66
CA VAL A 161 -0.22 8.51 4.81
C VAL A 161 -0.54 8.24 3.34
N ASN A 162 -0.40 6.99 2.88
CA ASN A 162 -0.78 6.60 1.52
C ASN A 162 -2.26 6.91 1.25
N ASN A 163 -3.16 6.45 2.12
CA ASN A 163 -4.59 6.64 1.90
C ASN A 163 -5.02 8.11 2.14
N PHE A 164 -4.41 8.78 3.11
CA PHE A 164 -4.67 10.19 3.41
C PHE A 164 -4.33 11.07 2.21
N LEU A 165 -3.13 10.91 1.66
CA LEU A 165 -2.73 11.71 0.52
C LEU A 165 -3.61 11.39 -0.71
N ALA A 166 -4.13 10.17 -0.84
CA ALA A 166 -4.99 9.78 -1.96
C ALA A 166 -6.34 10.49 -1.86
N ALA A 167 -6.95 10.46 -0.67
CA ALA A 167 -8.17 11.19 -0.39
C ALA A 167 -8.00 12.71 -0.56
N LEU A 168 -6.84 13.24 -0.12
CA LEU A 168 -6.53 14.65 -0.27
C LEU A 168 -6.36 15.05 -1.74
N ALA A 169 -5.74 14.20 -2.57
CA ALA A 169 -5.58 14.45 -4.00
C ALA A 169 -6.94 14.55 -4.72
N VAL A 170 -7.88 13.66 -4.38
CA VAL A 170 -9.25 13.71 -4.92
C VAL A 170 -9.95 15.01 -4.53
N TYR A 171 -9.91 15.36 -3.24
CA TYR A 171 -10.53 16.59 -2.73
C TYR A 171 -9.98 17.87 -3.40
N LEU A 172 -8.68 17.89 -3.68
CA LEU A 172 -8.02 19.02 -4.36
C LEU A 172 -8.19 19.00 -5.89
N ASN A 173 -8.95 18.04 -6.45
CA ASN A 173 -9.11 17.81 -7.89
C ASN A 173 -7.77 17.60 -8.62
N LEU A 174 -6.78 17.02 -7.93
CA LEU A 174 -5.48 16.69 -8.51
C LEU A 174 -5.50 15.34 -9.27
N GLY A 175 -6.66 14.67 -9.30
CA GLY A 175 -6.90 13.39 -9.96
C GLY A 175 -6.89 12.21 -8.97
N ASP A 176 -7.81 11.27 -9.19
CA ASP A 176 -8.11 10.17 -8.26
C ASP A 176 -6.97 9.14 -8.16
N ASP A 177 -6.04 9.16 -9.12
CA ASP A 177 -4.97 8.18 -9.27
C ASP A 177 -3.60 8.63 -8.72
N PHE A 178 -3.46 9.85 -8.19
CA PHE A 178 -2.17 10.50 -7.84
C PHE A 178 -1.18 9.62 -7.05
N LEU A 179 -1.66 8.67 -6.24
CA LEU A 179 -0.82 7.85 -5.36
C LEU A 179 -0.83 6.36 -5.59
N VAL A 180 -1.75 5.83 -6.38
CA VAL A 180 -1.76 4.39 -6.71
C VAL A 180 -1.36 4.18 -8.18
N ALA A 181 -1.65 5.16 -9.05
CA ALA A 181 -1.43 5.06 -10.48
C ALA A 181 -0.99 6.37 -11.16
N GLY A 182 -0.53 7.40 -10.41
CA GLY A 182 -0.22 8.75 -10.91
C GLY A 182 -1.27 9.29 -11.89
N LYS A 183 -0.98 10.27 -12.74
CA LYS A 183 -1.85 10.56 -13.91
C LYS A 183 -1.21 9.91 -15.15
N PRO A 184 -1.50 8.64 -15.46
CA PRO A 184 -0.79 7.95 -16.54
C PRO A 184 -1.24 8.45 -17.92
N GLU A 185 -2.44 9.04 -18.00
CA GLU A 185 -3.05 9.49 -19.26
C GLU A 185 -2.44 10.80 -19.80
N GLU A 186 -1.82 11.62 -18.93
CA GLU A 186 -1.20 12.89 -19.33
C GLU A 186 0.30 12.75 -19.69
N LEU A 187 0.93 11.62 -19.36
CA LEU A 187 2.37 11.39 -19.58
C LEU A 187 2.62 10.53 -20.81
N SER A 188 3.61 10.91 -21.62
CA SER A 188 4.14 10.05 -22.67
C SER A 188 4.76 8.79 -22.07
N MET A 189 4.82 7.70 -22.85
CA MET A 189 5.47 6.47 -22.38
C MET A 189 6.91 6.69 -21.91
N SER A 190 7.67 7.56 -22.58
CA SER A 190 9.03 7.93 -22.17
C SER A 190 9.08 8.61 -20.82
N GLU A 191 8.13 9.51 -20.54
CA GLU A 191 8.06 10.19 -19.24
C GLU A 191 7.68 9.21 -18.14
N LEU A 192 6.70 8.33 -18.38
CA LEU A 192 6.29 7.30 -17.45
C LEU A 192 7.43 6.33 -17.09
N PHE A 193 8.21 5.88 -18.09
CA PHE A 193 9.40 5.07 -17.83
C PHE A 193 10.46 5.86 -17.05
N GLY A 194 10.68 7.12 -17.41
CA GLY A 194 11.62 8.01 -16.72
C GLY A 194 11.28 8.21 -15.24
N THR A 195 10.03 8.55 -14.92
CA THR A 195 9.55 8.72 -13.54
C THR A 195 9.62 7.41 -12.77
N SER A 196 9.28 6.28 -13.40
CA SER A 196 9.36 4.95 -12.77
C SER A 196 10.79 4.57 -12.39
N VAL A 197 11.78 4.87 -13.25
CA VAL A 197 13.20 4.60 -12.94
C VAL A 197 13.66 5.43 -11.73
N VAL A 198 13.33 6.72 -11.70
CA VAL A 198 13.64 7.59 -10.56
C VAL A 198 12.97 7.06 -9.29
N ALA A 199 11.70 6.67 -9.38
CA ALA A 199 10.93 6.12 -8.27
C ALA A 199 11.55 4.82 -7.73
N VAL A 200 12.02 3.92 -8.60
CA VAL A 200 12.74 2.70 -8.18
C VAL A 200 14.05 3.02 -7.44
N ILE A 201 14.80 4.02 -7.89
CA ILE A 201 16.04 4.46 -7.21
C ILE A 201 15.73 5.01 -5.81
N VAL A 202 14.70 5.86 -5.70
CA VAL A 202 14.26 6.41 -4.41
C VAL A 202 13.75 5.31 -3.49
N PHE A 203 13.01 4.34 -4.03
CA PHE A 203 12.52 3.17 -3.28
C PHE A 203 13.67 2.32 -2.74
N ALA A 204 14.66 2.00 -3.58
CA ALA A 204 15.83 1.23 -3.17
C ALA A 204 16.64 1.96 -2.09
N THR A 205 16.81 3.28 -2.26
CA THR A 205 17.55 4.13 -1.32
C THR A 205 16.84 4.22 0.04
N SER A 206 15.54 4.51 0.05
CA SER A 206 14.74 4.56 1.27
C SER A 206 14.67 3.22 1.98
N THR A 207 14.53 2.12 1.25
CA THR A 207 14.57 0.75 1.80
C THR A 207 15.94 0.44 2.42
N TYR A 208 17.03 0.87 1.78
CA TYR A 208 18.38 0.71 2.34
C TYR A 208 18.54 1.45 3.68
N TYR A 209 18.14 2.73 3.76
CA TYR A 209 18.22 3.50 5.00
C TYR A 209 17.26 2.97 6.09
N PHE A 210 16.08 2.50 5.69
CA PHE A 210 15.18 1.80 6.60
C PHE A 210 15.85 0.56 7.22
N LEU A 211 16.48 -0.29 6.40
CA LEU A 211 17.21 -1.46 6.90
C LEU A 211 18.41 -1.10 7.79
N LYS A 212 19.08 0.02 7.50
CA LYS A 212 20.16 0.51 8.37
C LYS A 212 19.63 0.91 9.76
N SER A 213 18.54 1.68 9.80
CA SER A 213 17.94 2.16 11.06
C SER A 213 17.41 1.04 11.98
N THR A 214 16.98 -0.09 11.39
CA THR A 214 16.50 -1.27 12.13
C THR A 214 17.63 -2.09 12.74
N LYS A 215 18.76 -2.25 12.03
CA LYS A 215 19.96 -2.90 12.59
C LYS A 215 20.51 -2.16 13.81
N GLU A 216 20.53 -0.84 13.75
CA GLU A 216 20.95 0.05 14.85
C GLU A 216 19.97 0.06 16.04
N GLN A 217 18.82 -0.61 15.95
CA GLN A 217 17.89 -0.76 17.07
C GLN A 217 18.10 -2.08 17.84
N ILE A 218 18.73 -3.06 17.19
CA ILE A 218 18.95 -4.42 17.72
C ILE A 218 20.38 -4.56 18.28
N ALA A 219 21.33 -3.76 17.79
CA ALA A 219 22.69 -3.62 18.33
C ALA A 219 22.70 -2.78 19.61
#